data_AF-A0AA86APK9-F1
#
_entry.id   AF-A0AA86APK9-F1
#
_cell.length_a   1.000
_cell.length_b   1.000
_cell.length_c   1.000
_cell.angle_alpha   90.00
_cell.angle_beta   90.00
_cell.angle_gamma   90.00
#
_symmetry.space_group_name_H-M   'P 1'
#
loop_
_entity.id
_entity.type
_entity.pdbx_description
1 polymer ?
#
loop_
_entity_poly.entity_id
_entity_poly.type
_entity_poly.pdbx_seq_one_letter_code
_entity_poly.pdbx_strand_id
1 'polypeptide(L)'
;MNKFTIYANEYLRQNIQGFYHTDYTRYRNQGNPDYLNDLKNTFNNDSKEKLDNSINPLYIALKTDLTLFPRNLTICIVPRSKAENTYSHNQLLFKKVVQHLIHELAFQDGSDYLFRHTDTRTTHLAHSPRAAQYAGNGDMPYPGITKNTCNISNDVKGKNILLIDDIYTNNVNIDEDAIQSLYDNGANSVIFYAVGKTV
;
A
#
# COMPACT_ATOMS: atom_id res chain seq x y z
N MET A 1 -0.98 -16.57 -4.20
CA MET A 1 -1.10 -15.39 -5.07
C MET A 1 -2.12 -15.57 -6.20
N ASN A 2 -3.10 -14.67 -6.27
CA ASN A 2 -4.08 -14.53 -7.34
C ASN A 2 -3.66 -13.43 -8.31
N LYS A 3 -4.04 -13.56 -9.59
CA LYS A 3 -3.69 -12.63 -10.68
C LYS A 3 -4.90 -11.81 -11.10
N PHE A 4 -4.73 -10.51 -11.34
CA PHE A 4 -5.77 -9.65 -11.89
C PHE A 4 -5.20 -8.54 -12.78
N THR A 5 -6.06 -7.76 -13.42
CA THR A 5 -5.67 -6.59 -14.22
C THR A 5 -6.22 -5.33 -13.55
N ILE A 6 -5.37 -4.34 -13.30
CA ILE A 6 -5.79 -2.97 -13.02
C ILE A 6 -5.96 -2.30 -14.38
N TYR A 7 -7.19 -1.92 -14.70
CA TYR A 7 -7.50 -1.33 -16.01
C TYR A 7 -7.13 0.15 -16.05
N ALA A 8 -6.68 0.60 -17.22
CA ALA A 8 -6.44 2.01 -17.47
C ALA A 8 -7.72 2.83 -17.24
N ASN A 9 -7.55 4.03 -16.69
CA ASN A 9 -8.62 4.99 -16.40
C ASN A 9 -8.03 6.41 -16.36
N GLU A 10 -8.76 7.37 -15.78
CA GLU A 10 -8.31 8.77 -15.71
C GLU A 10 -7.04 8.99 -14.86
N TYR A 11 -6.70 8.05 -13.98
CA TYR A 11 -5.53 8.11 -13.09
C TYR A 11 -4.34 7.33 -13.63
N LEU A 12 -4.61 6.28 -14.42
CA LEU A 12 -3.62 5.34 -14.94
C LEU A 12 -3.76 5.17 -16.46
N ARG A 13 -2.69 5.48 -17.21
CA ARG A 13 -2.72 5.53 -18.68
C ARG A 13 -2.65 4.18 -19.38
N GLN A 14 -2.30 3.10 -18.67
CA GLN A 14 -2.12 1.77 -19.24
C GLN A 14 -2.56 0.67 -18.28
N ASN A 15 -2.99 -0.48 -18.81
CA ASN A 15 -3.35 -1.62 -17.97
C ASN A 15 -2.10 -2.14 -17.24
N ILE A 16 -2.28 -2.50 -15.97
CA ILE A 16 -1.20 -2.98 -15.11
C ILE A 16 -1.50 -4.37 -14.62
N GLN A 17 -0.45 -5.19 -14.59
CA GLN A 17 -0.51 -6.50 -13.98
C GLN A 17 -0.55 -6.36 -12.46
N GLY A 18 -1.67 -6.77 -11.87
CA GLY A 18 -1.86 -6.83 -10.42
C GLY A 18 -1.80 -8.27 -9.89
N PHE A 19 -1.34 -8.41 -8.66
CA PHE A 19 -1.40 -9.64 -7.89
C PHE A 19 -1.95 -9.39 -6.49
N TYR A 20 -2.57 -10.39 -5.88
CA TYR A 20 -2.96 -10.26 -4.48
C TYR A 20 -2.95 -11.59 -3.73
N HIS A 21 -2.87 -11.54 -2.40
CA HIS A 21 -2.84 -12.76 -1.57
C HIS A 21 -4.25 -13.34 -1.36
N THR A 22 -5.15 -12.54 -0.79
CA THR A 22 -6.47 -12.99 -0.34
C THR A 22 -7.56 -11.95 -0.63
N ASP A 23 -8.80 -12.43 -0.77
CA ASP A 23 -9.96 -11.54 -0.86
C ASP A 23 -10.15 -10.79 0.46
N TYR A 24 -10.44 -9.49 0.36
CA TYR A 24 -10.81 -8.61 1.46
C TYR A 24 -12.31 -8.36 1.40
N THR A 25 -13.08 -8.97 2.29
CA THR A 25 -14.54 -8.86 2.25
C THR A 25 -15.01 -7.69 3.10
N ARG A 26 -14.78 -7.78 4.41
CA ARG A 26 -15.09 -6.73 5.38
C ARG A 26 -14.40 -7.04 6.69
N TYR A 27 -13.92 -6.00 7.36
CA TYR A 27 -13.36 -6.13 8.70
C TYR A 27 -14.31 -6.88 9.65
N ARG A 28 -13.79 -7.90 10.36
CA ARG A 28 -14.51 -8.81 11.28
C ARG A 28 -15.41 -9.85 10.62
N ASN A 29 -15.41 -9.97 9.30
CA ASN A 29 -16.01 -11.13 8.66
C ASN A 29 -15.10 -12.36 8.84
N GLN A 30 -15.71 -13.55 8.94
CA GLN A 30 -14.96 -14.80 8.99
C GLN A 30 -14.07 -14.94 7.74
N GLY A 31 -12.77 -15.21 7.96
CA GLY A 31 -11.79 -15.38 6.89
C GLY A 31 -11.22 -14.08 6.31
N ASN A 32 -11.65 -12.90 6.76
CA ASN A 32 -11.04 -11.63 6.36
C ASN A 32 -9.62 -11.50 6.95
N PRO A 33 -8.64 -10.91 6.23
CA PRO A 33 -7.30 -10.65 6.76
C PRO A 33 -7.31 -9.47 7.75
N ASP A 34 -7.98 -9.63 8.89
CA ASP A 34 -8.16 -8.59 9.92
C ASP A 34 -6.83 -8.11 10.51
N TYR A 35 -5.77 -8.91 10.43
CA TYR A 35 -4.42 -8.51 10.81
C TYR A 35 -3.96 -7.24 10.06
N LEU A 36 -4.46 -6.97 8.85
CA LEU A 36 -4.19 -5.72 8.14
C LEU A 36 -4.79 -4.52 8.87
N ASN A 37 -6.01 -4.64 9.38
CA ASN A 37 -6.68 -3.59 10.13
C ASN A 37 -6.04 -3.37 11.51
N ASP A 38 -5.61 -4.45 12.16
CA ASP A 38 -4.94 -4.38 13.45
C ASP A 38 -3.56 -3.72 13.31
N LEU A 39 -2.77 -4.07 12.29
CA LEU A 39 -1.47 -3.42 12.01
C LEU A 39 -1.59 -1.96 11.55
N LYS A 40 -2.73 -1.55 10.98
CA LYS A 40 -3.01 -0.12 10.72
C LYS A 40 -3.07 0.68 12.02
N ASN A 41 -3.50 0.05 13.11
CA ASN A 41 -3.62 0.62 14.45
C ASN A 41 -4.16 2.07 14.42
N THR A 42 -5.30 2.25 13.74
CA THR A 42 -5.80 3.57 13.31
C THR A 42 -5.96 4.56 14.47
N PHE A 43 -6.35 4.06 15.66
CA PHE A 43 -6.54 4.85 16.87
C PHE A 43 -5.33 4.82 17.83
N ASN A 44 -4.24 4.17 17.42
CA ASN A 44 -2.99 4.05 18.18
C ASN A 44 -3.19 3.52 19.62
N ASN A 45 -4.12 2.58 19.80
CA ASN A 45 -4.53 2.06 21.10
C ASN A 45 -4.55 0.52 21.18
N ASP A 46 -4.14 -0.17 20.11
CA ASP A 46 -3.98 -1.62 20.13
C ASP A 46 -2.80 -2.04 21.03
N SER A 47 -2.97 -3.16 21.75
CA SER A 47 -1.93 -3.70 22.62
C SER A 47 -0.74 -4.23 21.80
N LYS A 48 0.46 -4.16 22.37
CA LYS A 48 1.65 -4.74 21.74
C LYS A 48 1.46 -6.21 21.39
N GLU A 49 0.87 -7.00 22.29
CA GLU A 49 0.55 -8.41 22.05
C GLU A 49 -0.33 -8.62 20.82
N LYS A 50 -1.38 -7.80 20.66
CA LYS A 50 -2.26 -7.87 19.48
C LYS A 50 -1.52 -7.56 18.19
N LEU A 51 -0.66 -6.54 18.22
CA LEU A 51 0.16 -6.15 17.07
C LEU A 51 1.18 -7.25 16.72
N ASP A 52 1.89 -7.77 17.71
CA ASP A 52 2.86 -8.86 17.54
C ASP A 52 2.20 -10.12 16.95
N ASN A 53 1.00 -10.47 17.44
CA ASN A 53 0.19 -11.57 16.89
C ASN A 53 -0.26 -11.32 15.44
N SER A 54 -0.42 -10.05 15.04
CA SER A 54 -0.82 -9.66 13.68
C SER A 54 0.35 -9.60 12.71
N ILE A 55 1.59 -9.45 13.19
CA ILE A 55 2.80 -9.43 12.34
C ILE A 55 3.02 -10.79 11.66
N ASN A 56 2.88 -11.89 12.39
CA ASN A 56 3.17 -13.22 11.85
C ASN A 56 2.32 -13.61 10.61
N PRO A 57 0.98 -13.48 10.60
CA PRO A 57 0.20 -13.78 9.40
C PRO A 57 0.55 -12.87 8.21
N LEU A 58 0.83 -11.58 8.45
CA LEU A 58 1.31 -10.68 7.39
C LEU A 58 2.65 -11.15 6.82
N TYR A 59 3.61 -11.47 7.70
CA TYR A 59 4.93 -11.94 7.31
C TYR A 59 4.83 -13.23 6.48
N ILE A 60 4.01 -14.20 6.90
CA ILE A 60 3.80 -15.45 6.16
C ILE A 60 3.20 -15.15 4.78
N ALA A 61 2.13 -14.36 4.70
CA ALA A 61 1.47 -14.04 3.43
C ALA A 61 2.43 -13.37 2.44
N LEU A 62 3.12 -12.32 2.89
CA LEU A 62 4.10 -11.59 2.08
C LEU A 62 5.27 -12.50 1.69
N LYS A 63 5.87 -13.24 2.63
CA LYS A 63 7.00 -14.12 2.32
C LYS A 63 6.64 -15.17 1.28
N THR A 64 5.48 -15.83 1.45
CA THR A 64 5.00 -16.83 0.50
C THR A 64 4.88 -16.23 -0.90
N ASP A 65 4.22 -15.09 -1.07
CA ASP A 65 4.00 -14.52 -2.40
C ASP A 65 5.27 -13.83 -2.97
N LEU A 66 6.00 -13.06 -2.16
CA LEU A 66 7.20 -12.34 -2.58
C LEU A 66 8.30 -13.30 -3.07
N THR A 67 8.36 -14.53 -2.55
CA THR A 67 9.32 -15.53 -3.05
C THR A 67 9.13 -15.87 -4.54
N LEU A 68 7.94 -15.65 -5.10
CA LEU A 68 7.60 -15.95 -6.50
C LEU A 68 8.05 -14.86 -7.48
N PHE A 69 8.44 -13.68 -7.00
CA PHE A 69 8.87 -12.56 -7.86
C PHE A 69 10.38 -12.58 -8.17
N PRO A 70 10.80 -12.04 -9.33
CA PRO A 70 12.22 -11.85 -9.65
C PRO A 70 12.95 -10.92 -8.66
N ARG A 71 14.17 -11.28 -8.25
CA ARG A 71 14.97 -10.50 -7.27
C ARG A 71 15.58 -9.20 -7.81
N ASN A 72 15.55 -9.00 -9.13
CA ASN A 72 16.00 -7.75 -9.75
C ASN A 72 14.97 -6.60 -9.65
N LEU A 73 13.82 -6.85 -9.02
CA LEU A 73 12.82 -5.81 -8.76
C LEU A 73 13.21 -4.92 -7.58
N THR A 74 12.81 -3.66 -7.64
CA THR A 74 12.85 -2.70 -6.53
C THR A 74 11.48 -2.66 -5.87
N ILE A 75 11.43 -2.94 -4.56
CA ILE A 75 10.16 -2.90 -3.82
C ILE A 75 9.89 -1.48 -3.37
N CYS A 76 8.76 -0.92 -3.80
CA CYS A 76 8.20 0.34 -3.32
C CYS A 76 6.92 0.05 -2.54
N ILE A 77 6.55 0.95 -1.63
CA ILE A 77 5.37 0.80 -0.77
C ILE A 77 4.45 2.00 -0.97
N VAL A 78 3.15 1.78 -1.13
CA VAL A 78 2.16 2.86 -1.18
C VAL A 78 2.10 3.54 0.20
N PRO A 79 2.29 4.86 0.30
CA PRO A 79 2.30 5.54 1.58
C PRO A 79 0.87 5.68 2.12
N ARG A 80 0.75 5.49 3.43
CA ARG A 80 -0.46 5.74 4.21
C ARG A 80 -0.98 7.16 3.99
N SER A 81 -2.26 7.40 4.29
CA SER A 81 -2.95 8.64 3.90
C SER A 81 -2.41 9.93 4.52
N LYS A 82 -1.75 9.89 5.68
CA LYS A 82 -1.14 11.05 6.33
C LYS A 82 0.37 11.09 6.11
N ALA A 83 0.98 12.24 6.35
CA ALA A 83 2.44 12.35 6.32
C ALA A 83 3.09 11.35 7.29
N GLU A 84 4.20 10.72 6.90
CA GLU A 84 4.76 9.57 7.65
C GLU A 84 5.14 9.94 9.10
N ASN A 85 5.62 11.18 9.30
CA ASN A 85 5.98 11.71 10.62
C ASN A 85 4.79 11.89 11.58
N THR A 86 3.55 11.71 11.10
CA THR A 86 2.35 11.72 11.93
C THR A 86 2.08 10.37 12.61
N TYR A 87 2.66 9.29 12.09
CA TYR A 87 2.41 7.94 12.58
C TYR A 87 3.40 7.55 13.68
N SER A 88 2.88 6.84 14.69
CA SER A 88 3.73 6.19 15.68
C SER A 88 4.46 4.98 15.07
N HIS A 89 5.51 4.51 15.75
CA HIS A 89 6.20 3.28 15.34
C HIS A 89 5.24 2.08 15.20
N ASN A 90 4.25 1.98 16.09
CA ASN A 90 3.26 0.90 16.11
C ASN A 90 2.20 1.03 15.00
N GLN A 91 2.17 2.13 14.26
CA GLN A 91 1.30 2.34 13.10
C GLN A 91 2.03 2.11 11.76
N LEU A 92 3.34 1.91 11.80
CA LEU A 92 4.20 1.68 10.63
C LEU A 92 4.63 0.21 10.49
N LEU A 93 4.01 -0.70 11.25
CA LEU A 93 4.42 -2.11 11.30
C LEU A 93 4.29 -2.82 9.95
N PHE A 94 3.30 -2.49 9.12
CA PHE A 94 3.20 -3.02 7.75
C PHE A 94 4.48 -2.70 6.94
N LYS A 95 4.86 -1.43 6.90
CA LYS A 95 6.10 -0.96 6.22
C LYS A 95 7.33 -1.68 6.78
N LYS A 96 7.40 -1.86 8.10
CA LYS A 96 8.52 -2.54 8.76
C LYS A 96 8.63 -4.02 8.39
N VAL A 97 7.50 -4.73 8.27
CA VAL A 97 7.50 -6.13 7.81
C VAL A 97 7.94 -6.22 6.35
N VAL A 98 7.47 -5.31 5.48
CA VAL A 98 7.93 -5.26 4.09
C VAL A 98 9.43 -4.97 4.02
N GLN A 99 9.94 -3.97 4.74
CA GLN A 99 11.38 -3.66 4.83
C GLN A 99 12.20 -4.86 5.27
N HIS A 100 11.74 -5.59 6.29
CA HIS A 100 12.40 -6.82 6.74
C HIS A 100 12.50 -7.86 5.61
N LEU A 101 11.40 -8.09 4.87
CA LEU A 101 11.35 -9.05 3.77
C LEU A 101 12.17 -8.62 2.54
N ILE A 102 12.30 -7.32 2.27
CA ILE A 102 13.19 -6.80 1.22
C ILE A 102 14.61 -7.32 1.47
N HIS A 103 15.12 -7.16 2.69
CA HIS A 103 16.47 -7.61 3.05
C HIS A 103 16.57 -9.14 3.10
N GLU A 104 15.58 -9.81 3.70
CA GLU A 104 15.59 -11.28 3.82
C GLU A 104 15.59 -11.98 2.47
N LEU A 105 14.82 -11.47 1.50
CA LEU A 105 14.68 -12.06 0.18
C LEU A 105 15.63 -11.45 -0.86
N ALA A 106 16.50 -10.52 -0.47
CA ALA A 106 17.50 -9.86 -1.31
C ALA A 106 16.91 -9.07 -2.50
N PHE A 107 15.84 -8.32 -2.27
CA PHE A 107 15.33 -7.32 -3.23
C PHE A 107 16.11 -6.00 -3.14
N GLN A 108 15.96 -5.14 -4.15
CA GLN A 108 16.39 -3.75 -4.03
C GLN A 108 15.40 -2.97 -3.16
N ASP A 109 15.92 -2.23 -2.17
CA ASP A 109 15.10 -1.44 -1.26
C ASP A 109 14.72 -0.09 -1.87
N GLY A 110 13.44 0.06 -2.20
CA GLY A 110 12.82 1.34 -2.56
C GLY A 110 11.68 1.71 -1.60
N SER A 111 11.67 1.16 -0.38
CA SER A 111 10.59 1.34 0.59
C SER A 111 10.37 2.80 1.02
N ASP A 112 11.37 3.65 0.79
CA ASP A 112 11.35 5.10 1.04
C ASP A 112 11.33 5.94 -0.27
N TYR A 113 11.13 5.32 -1.44
CA TYR A 113 11.09 6.06 -2.72
C TYR A 113 9.80 6.85 -2.91
N LEU A 114 8.74 6.50 -2.17
CA LEU A 114 7.46 7.19 -2.21
C LEU A 114 7.06 7.60 -0.80
N PHE A 115 7.23 8.88 -0.47
CA PHE A 115 7.07 9.40 0.88
C PHE A 115 6.02 10.50 0.93
N ARG A 116 4.96 10.33 1.73
CA ARG A 116 3.90 11.34 1.85
C ARG A 116 4.33 12.50 2.76
N HIS A 117 4.26 13.71 2.24
CA HIS A 117 4.50 14.95 2.99
C HIS A 117 3.21 15.73 3.28
N THR A 118 2.13 15.47 2.55
CA THR A 118 0.83 16.15 2.71
C THR A 118 -0.28 15.13 2.90
N ASP A 119 -1.12 15.36 3.92
CA ASP A 119 -2.25 14.50 4.23
C ASP A 119 -3.26 14.41 3.09
N THR A 120 -3.84 13.23 2.92
CA THR A 120 -4.96 12.92 2.04
C THR A 120 -6.10 12.35 2.85
N ARG A 121 -7.31 12.42 2.30
CA ARG A 121 -8.50 11.92 2.99
C ARG A 121 -8.64 10.42 2.80
N THR A 122 -8.90 9.72 3.89
CA THR A 122 -9.26 8.30 3.85
C THR A 122 -10.70 8.15 3.35
N THR A 123 -10.86 7.55 2.17
CA THR A 123 -12.17 7.40 1.51
C THR A 123 -13.15 6.55 2.35
N HIS A 124 -12.67 5.45 2.96
CA HIS A 124 -13.50 4.56 3.79
C HIS A 124 -14.18 5.28 4.97
N LEU A 125 -13.52 6.26 5.58
CA LEU A 125 -14.08 7.03 6.70
C LEU A 125 -14.91 8.21 6.20
N ALA A 126 -14.52 8.83 5.08
CA ALA A 126 -15.21 10.00 4.50
C ALA A 126 -16.66 9.70 4.08
N HIS A 127 -16.95 8.47 3.63
CA HIS A 127 -18.28 8.07 3.19
C HIS A 127 -19.22 7.66 4.35
N SER A 128 -18.74 7.63 5.60
CA SER A 128 -19.57 7.38 6.78
C SER A 128 -19.86 8.70 7.50
N PRO A 129 -21.12 9.15 7.66
CA PRO A 129 -21.44 10.39 8.36
C PRO A 129 -20.89 10.45 9.79
N ARG A 130 -20.80 9.29 10.47
CA ARG A 130 -20.25 9.18 11.83
C ARG A 130 -18.73 9.13 11.87
N ALA A 131 -18.08 8.74 10.77
CA ALA A 131 -16.63 8.57 10.70
C ALA A 131 -15.92 9.62 9.85
N ALA A 132 -16.66 10.47 9.11
CA ALA A 132 -16.12 11.49 8.23
C ALA A 132 -15.22 12.48 8.97
N GLN A 133 -15.55 12.78 10.23
CA GLN A 133 -14.71 13.59 11.13
C GLN A 133 -13.32 12.98 11.41
N TYR A 134 -13.16 11.66 11.24
CA TYR A 134 -11.88 10.95 11.38
C TYR A 134 -11.19 10.70 10.03
N ALA A 135 -11.81 11.11 8.91
CA ALA A 135 -11.29 10.82 7.58
C ALA A 135 -10.01 11.59 7.23
N GLY A 136 -9.72 12.65 7.98
CA GLY A 136 -8.60 13.56 7.76
C GLY A 136 -9.03 14.81 6.97
N ASN A 137 -8.22 15.87 7.09
CA ASN A 137 -8.51 17.17 6.50
C ASN A 137 -7.90 17.35 5.09
N GLY A 138 -7.24 16.32 4.55
CA GLY A 138 -6.67 16.33 3.21
C GLY A 138 -7.72 16.25 2.09
N ASP A 139 -7.22 16.22 0.86
CA ASP A 139 -8.03 16.11 -0.35
C ASP A 139 -8.56 14.69 -0.56
N MET A 140 -9.73 14.58 -1.22
CA MET A 140 -10.23 13.32 -1.79
C MET A 140 -9.36 12.91 -2.99
N PRO A 141 -9.35 11.62 -3.39
CA PRO A 141 -8.60 11.18 -4.56
C PRO A 141 -8.94 12.01 -5.83
N TYR A 142 -7.89 12.40 -6.56
CA TYR A 142 -7.97 13.05 -7.87
C TYR A 142 -6.70 12.71 -8.69
N PRO A 143 -6.74 12.76 -10.04
CA PRO A 143 -5.56 12.46 -10.86
C PRO A 143 -4.39 13.42 -10.57
N GLY A 144 -3.24 12.87 -10.19
CA GLY A 144 -2.05 13.59 -9.77
C GLY A 144 -1.90 13.75 -8.25
N ILE A 145 -2.82 13.21 -7.44
CA ILE A 145 -2.77 13.38 -5.98
C ILE A 145 -1.48 12.85 -5.37
N THR A 146 -0.94 11.74 -5.86
CA THR A 146 0.31 11.17 -5.33
C THR A 146 1.47 12.11 -5.57
N LYS A 147 1.63 12.67 -6.79
CA LYS A 147 2.68 13.66 -7.07
C LYS A 147 2.54 14.92 -6.25
N ASN A 148 1.30 15.36 -6.00
CA ASN A 148 1.05 16.60 -5.26
C ASN A 148 1.28 16.45 -3.75
N THR A 149 1.25 15.22 -3.23
CA THR A 149 1.26 14.95 -1.79
C THR A 149 2.43 14.08 -1.33
N CYS A 150 3.23 13.55 -2.26
CA CYS A 150 4.36 12.69 -1.98
C CYS A 150 5.63 13.19 -2.67
N ASN A 151 6.74 13.06 -1.95
CA ASN A 151 8.07 13.12 -2.54
C ASN A 151 8.35 11.76 -3.21
N ILE A 152 8.77 11.80 -4.47
CA ILE A 152 9.15 10.63 -5.25
C ILE A 152 10.64 10.70 -5.50
N SER A 153 11.38 9.66 -5.10
CA SER A 153 12.84 9.62 -5.26
C SER A 153 13.23 9.60 -6.74
N ASN A 154 14.29 10.33 -7.10
CA ASN A 154 14.90 10.26 -8.43
C ASN A 154 15.46 8.86 -8.75
N ASP A 155 15.72 8.05 -7.73
CA ASP A 155 16.22 6.68 -7.88
C ASP A 155 15.18 5.71 -8.45
N VAL A 156 13.91 6.14 -8.58
CA VAL A 156 12.86 5.44 -9.33
C VAL A 156 13.25 5.26 -10.80
N LYS A 157 14.03 6.19 -11.35
CA LYS A 157 14.35 6.24 -12.78
C LYS A 157 15.07 4.97 -13.24
N GLY A 158 14.51 4.31 -14.25
CA GLY A 158 15.04 3.09 -14.87
C GLY A 158 14.82 1.82 -14.04
N LYS A 159 14.10 1.87 -12.92
CA LYS A 159 13.83 0.70 -12.07
C LYS A 159 12.63 -0.11 -12.56
N ASN A 160 12.70 -1.42 -12.34
CA ASN A 160 11.53 -2.30 -12.42
C ASN A 160 10.94 -2.43 -11.03
N ILE A 161 9.74 -1.91 -10.82
CA ILE A 161 9.16 -1.74 -9.50
C ILE A 161 8.13 -2.82 -9.22
N LEU A 162 8.19 -3.40 -8.02
CA LEU A 162 7.08 -4.08 -7.38
C LEU A 162 6.48 -3.11 -6.35
N LEU A 163 5.31 -2.54 -6.66
CA LEU A 163 4.60 -1.63 -5.77
C LEU A 163 3.68 -2.46 -4.87
N ILE A 164 3.86 -2.32 -3.56
CA ILE A 164 3.11 -3.05 -2.54
C ILE A 164 2.15 -2.11 -1.81
N ASP A 165 0.88 -2.51 -1.71
CA ASP A 165 -0.10 -1.90 -0.80
C ASP A 165 -0.71 -2.93 0.17
N ASP A 166 -1.35 -2.43 1.22
CA ASP A 166 -2.08 -3.28 2.17
C ASP A 166 -3.34 -3.88 1.54
N ILE A 167 -4.19 -3.05 0.89
CA ILE A 167 -5.48 -3.45 0.36
C ILE A 167 -5.81 -2.67 -0.91
N TYR A 168 -5.88 -3.38 -2.04
CA TYR A 168 -6.41 -2.81 -3.27
C TYR A 168 -7.94 -2.73 -3.24
N THR A 169 -8.48 -1.54 -3.48
CA THR A 169 -9.92 -1.31 -3.63
C THR A 169 -10.22 -0.69 -4.99
N ASN A 170 -10.99 -1.40 -5.81
CA ASN A 170 -11.34 -0.93 -7.15
C ASN A 170 -12.11 0.40 -7.11
N ASN A 171 -11.81 1.30 -8.04
CA ASN A 171 -12.40 2.64 -8.17
C ASN A 171 -12.04 3.66 -7.07
N VAL A 172 -11.15 3.33 -6.12
CA VAL A 172 -10.59 4.32 -5.18
C VAL A 172 -9.48 5.14 -5.83
N ASN A 173 -8.78 4.55 -6.81
CA ASN A 173 -7.80 5.21 -7.68
C ASN A 173 -6.52 5.73 -7.02
N ILE A 174 -6.25 5.38 -5.75
CA ILE A 174 -4.99 5.74 -5.08
C ILE A 174 -3.83 4.90 -5.61
N ASP A 175 -4.05 3.60 -5.79
CA ASP A 175 -3.03 2.69 -6.33
C ASP A 175 -2.73 3.01 -7.79
N GLU A 176 -3.76 3.26 -8.58
CA GLU A 176 -3.68 3.69 -9.98
C GLU A 176 -2.84 4.97 -10.13
N ASP A 177 -3.11 5.97 -9.27
CA ASP A 177 -2.37 7.23 -9.26
C ASP A 177 -0.91 7.05 -8.84
N ALA A 178 -0.65 6.20 -7.83
CA ALA A 178 0.70 5.89 -7.38
C ALA A 178 1.51 5.18 -8.47
N ILE A 179 0.91 4.21 -9.17
CA ILE A 179 1.53 3.54 -10.31
C ILE A 179 1.86 4.55 -11.42
N GLN A 180 0.91 5.42 -11.79
CA GLN A 180 1.15 6.42 -12.83
C GLN A 180 2.23 7.42 -12.42
N SER A 181 2.29 7.78 -11.14
CA SER A 181 3.30 8.68 -10.60
C SER A 181 4.70 8.09 -10.66
N LEU A 182 4.86 6.77 -10.45
CA LEU A 182 6.13 6.07 -10.65
C LEU A 182 6.56 6.08 -12.12
N TYR A 183 5.65 5.80 -13.06
CA TYR A 183 5.94 5.88 -14.49
C TYR A 183 6.33 7.28 -14.92
N ASP A 184 5.62 8.30 -14.44
CA ASP A 184 5.92 9.69 -14.76
C ASP A 184 7.26 10.17 -14.17
N ASN A 185 7.80 9.46 -13.16
CA ASN A 185 9.16 9.65 -12.62
C ASN A 185 10.20 8.72 -13.27
N GLY A 186 9.85 8.04 -14.36
CA GLY A 186 10.78 7.29 -15.19
C GLY A 186 11.02 5.85 -14.75
N ALA A 187 10.12 5.24 -13.97
CA ALA A 187 10.15 3.79 -13.76
C ALA A 187 10.09 3.06 -15.12
N ASN A 188 10.90 2.00 -15.29
CA ASN A 188 10.92 1.20 -16.50
C ASN A 188 9.69 0.28 -16.59
N SER A 189 9.28 -0.31 -15.46
CA SER A 189 8.06 -1.09 -15.34
C SER A 189 7.52 -1.04 -13.92
N VAL A 190 6.21 -1.25 -13.75
CA VAL A 190 5.55 -1.36 -12.45
C VAL A 190 4.65 -2.60 -12.47
N ILE A 191 4.85 -3.48 -11.49
CA ILE A 191 3.95 -4.57 -11.13
C ILE A 191 3.31 -4.19 -9.80
N PHE A 192 2.00 -4.40 -9.68
CA PHE A 192 1.27 -4.12 -8.44
C PHE A 192 1.02 -5.39 -7.65
N TYR A 193 1.17 -5.31 -6.32
CA TYR A 193 0.81 -6.36 -5.39
C TYR A 193 0.06 -5.78 -4.17
N ALA A 194 -1.02 -6.43 -3.75
CA ALA A 194 -1.67 -6.12 -2.48
C ALA A 194 -1.87 -7.37 -1.63
N VAL A 195 -1.87 -7.24 -0.31
CA VAL A 195 -2.19 -8.39 0.56
C VAL A 195 -3.69 -8.71 0.46
N GLY A 196 -4.53 -7.71 0.65
CA GLY A 196 -5.97 -7.81 0.43
C GLY A 196 -6.38 -7.24 -0.93
N LYS A 197 -7.39 -7.83 -1.56
CA LYS A 197 -8.13 -7.18 -2.65
C LYS A 197 -9.62 -7.21 -2.34
N THR A 198 -10.29 -6.07 -2.42
CA THR A 198 -11.74 -6.03 -2.20
C THR A 198 -12.48 -6.84 -3.28
N VAL A 199 -13.52 -7.56 -2.85
CA VAL A 199 -14.43 -8.35 -3.69
C VAL A 199 -15.87 -7.89 -3.55
#